data_AF-A0A3D3TLX6-F1
#
_entry.id   AF-A0A3D3TLX6-F1
#
_cell.length_a   1.000
_cell.length_b   1.000
_cell.length_c   1.000
_cell.angle_alpha   90.00
_cell.angle_beta   90.00
_cell.angle_gamma   90.00
#
_symmetry.space_group_name_H-M   'P 1'
#
loop_
_entity.id
_entity.type
_entity.pdbx_description
1 polymer ?
#
loop_
_entity_poly.entity_id
_entity_poly.type
_entity_poly.pdbx_seq_one_letter_code
_entity_poly.pdbx_strand_id
1 'polypeptide(L)'
;MKRNKLRTILLLLFAAVIFGSPFFWMVVSSLKPNAELFTWPPTFIPKTVTLEHYQSALTSRGFSNYFMNSVIVSLISMAFNLVFCSLAGYAFARLDFPLKNVLF
;
A
#
# COMPACT_ATOMS: atom_id res chain seq x y z
N MET A 1 -7.01 -16.66 -31.48
CA MET A 1 -7.25 -16.52 -30.02
C MET A 1 -5.98 -16.47 -29.16
N LYS A 2 -4.95 -17.32 -29.38
CA LYS A 2 -3.70 -17.34 -28.56
C LYS A 2 -2.84 -16.06 -28.65
N ARG A 3 -2.78 -15.40 -29.82
CA ARG A 3 -1.94 -14.21 -30.06
C ARG A 3 -2.40 -12.97 -29.27
N ASN A 4 -3.70 -12.83 -29.00
CA ASN A 4 -4.24 -11.73 -28.19
C ASN A 4 -3.92 -11.96 -26.70
N LYS A 5 -4.02 -13.21 -26.23
CA LYS A 5 -3.62 -13.57 -24.85
C LYS A 5 -2.14 -13.29 -24.60
N LEU A 6 -1.25 -13.62 -25.55
CA LEU A 6 0.18 -13.33 -25.42
C LEU A 6 0.45 -11.82 -25.32
N ARG A 7 -0.20 -11.01 -26.15
CA ARG A 7 -0.10 -9.54 -26.09
C ARG A 7 -0.58 -8.99 -24.74
N THR A 8 -1.73 -9.46 -24.24
CA THR A 8 -2.24 -9.04 -22.93
C THR A 8 -1.29 -9.43 -21.81
N ILE A 9 -0.71 -10.63 -21.83
CA ILE A 9 0.27 -11.07 -20.82
C ILE A 9 1.52 -10.18 -20.85
N LEU A 10 2.05 -9.88 -22.04
CA LEU A 10 3.22 -9.02 -22.17
C LEU A 10 2.94 -7.59 -21.67
N LEU A 11 1.75 -7.06 -21.94
CA LEU A 11 1.33 -5.75 -21.43
C LEU A 11 1.19 -5.74 -19.91
N LEU A 12 0.61 -6.79 -19.32
CA LEU A 12 0.50 -6.93 -17.87
C LEU A 12 1.86 -7.07 -17.20
N LEU A 13 2.78 -7.84 -17.78
CA LEU A 13 4.15 -7.97 -17.28
C LEU A 13 4.90 -6.64 -17.34
N PHE A 14 4.77 -5.90 -18.45
CA PHE A 14 5.37 -4.58 -18.58
C PHE A 14 4.82 -3.59 -17.54
N ALA A 15 3.50 -3.56 -17.36
CA ALA A 15 2.87 -2.75 -16.31
C ALA A 15 3.35 -3.16 -14.92
N ALA A 16 3.44 -4.46 -14.62
CA ALA A 16 3.91 -4.96 -13.34
C ALA A 16 5.36 -4.54 -13.05
N VAL A 17 6.25 -4.57 -14.05
CA VAL A 17 7.64 -4.11 -13.89
C VAL A 17 7.68 -2.59 -13.63
N ILE A 18 6.91 -1.80 -14.38
CA ILE A 18 6.87 -0.34 -14.19
C ILE A 18 6.36 0.00 -12.79
N PHE A 19 5.18 -0.51 -12.41
CA PHE A 19 4.58 -0.20 -11.12
C PHE A 19 5.32 -0.85 -9.94
N GLY A 20 5.99 -1.99 -10.16
CA GLY A 20 6.81 -2.67 -9.16
C GLY A 20 8.19 -2.04 -8.95
N SER A 21 8.72 -1.34 -9.96
CA SER A 21 10.05 -0.70 -9.88
C SER A 21 10.24 0.26 -8.69
N PRO A 22 9.31 1.18 -8.35
CA PRO A 22 9.48 2.02 -7.16
C PRO A 22 9.47 1.22 -5.86
N PHE A 23 8.71 0.12 -5.77
CA PHE A 23 8.72 -0.74 -4.57
C PHE A 23 10.03 -1.51 -4.44
N PHE A 24 10.56 -2.02 -5.56
CA PHE A 24 11.88 -2.63 -5.59
C PHE A 24 12.95 -1.64 -5.12
N TRP A 25 12.92 -0.41 -5.65
CA TRP A 25 13.82 0.65 -5.23
C TRP A 25 13.69 0.99 -3.74
N MET A 26 12.45 1.09 -3.24
CA MET A 26 12.17 1.35 -1.83
C MET A 26 12.82 0.30 -0.92
N VAL A 27 12.64 -1.00 -1.21
CA VAL A 27 13.23 -2.11 -0.43
C VAL A 27 14.75 -2.11 -0.49
N VAL A 28 15.31 -1.90 -1.69
CA VAL A 28 16.77 -1.85 -1.85
C VAL A 28 17.35 -0.64 -1.11
N SER A 29 16.69 0.51 -1.17
CA SER A 29 17.15 1.74 -0.51
C SER A 29 17.08 1.67 1.02
N SER A 30 16.07 0.98 1.59
CA SER A 30 15.93 0.86 3.04
C SER A 30 17.01 -0.03 3.68
N LEU A 31 17.66 -0.88 2.89
CA LEU A 31 18.73 -1.78 3.31
C LEU A 31 20.14 -1.20 3.11
N LYS A 32 20.27 -0.02 2.50
CA LYS A 32 21.57 0.63 2.25
C LYS A 32 21.95 1.57 3.37
N PRO A 33 23.24 1.67 3.73
CA PRO A 33 23.73 2.73 4.61
C PRO A 33 23.53 4.12 3.98
N ASN A 34 23.34 5.15 4.80
CA ASN A 34 23.24 6.55 4.35
C ASN A 34 24.38 6.95 3.40
N ALA A 35 25.61 6.53 3.69
CA ALA A 35 26.77 6.83 2.86
C ALA A 35 26.64 6.27 1.44
N GLU A 36 25.98 5.12 1.25
CA GLU A 36 25.74 4.53 -0.07
C GLU A 36 24.57 5.22 -0.80
N LEU A 37 23.56 5.69 -0.07
CA LEU A 37 22.40 6.41 -0.64
C LEU A 37 22.76 7.72 -1.35
N PHE A 38 23.80 8.41 -0.87
CA PHE A 38 24.26 9.68 -1.45
C PHE A 38 25.44 9.54 -2.43
N THR A 39 25.84 8.31 -2.79
CA THR A 39 26.93 8.09 -3.76
C THR A 39 26.47 8.26 -5.20
N TRP A 40 27.36 8.79 -6.05
CA TRP A 40 27.18 8.87 -7.49
C TRP A 40 28.21 7.98 -8.21
N PRO A 41 27.80 7.04 -9.08
CA PRO A 41 26.44 6.69 -9.49
C PRO A 41 25.68 5.90 -8.40
N PRO A 42 24.34 6.04 -8.28
CA PRO A 42 23.54 5.30 -7.33
C PRO A 42 23.59 3.80 -7.65
N THR A 43 23.85 2.98 -6.63
CA THR A 43 23.90 1.52 -6.78
C THR A 43 22.49 0.96 -6.96
N PHE A 44 22.26 0.02 -7.88
CA PHE A 44 20.95 -0.66 -7.98
C PHE A 44 20.84 -1.88 -7.05
N ILE A 45 21.98 -2.43 -6.64
CA ILE A 45 22.09 -3.55 -5.71
C ILE A 45 22.96 -3.06 -4.56
N PRO A 46 22.52 -3.23 -3.29
CA PRO A 46 23.27 -2.75 -2.14
C PRO A 46 24.62 -3.46 -2.08
N LYS A 47 25.72 -2.71 -1.97
CA LYS A 47 27.05 -3.28 -1.75
C LYS A 47 27.21 -3.78 -0.32
N THR A 48 26.54 -3.11 0.61
CA THR A 48 26.48 -3.49 2.02
C THR A 48 25.04 -3.44 2.49
N VAL A 49 24.57 -4.55 3.07
CA VAL A 49 23.22 -4.63 3.65
C VAL A 49 23.31 -4.25 5.12
N THR A 50 22.48 -3.29 5.54
CA THR A 50 22.33 -2.89 6.94
C THR A 50 20.87 -2.91 7.37
N LEU A 51 20.64 -3.23 8.65
CA LEU A 51 19.34 -3.15 9.31
C LEU A 51 19.28 -2.00 10.33
N GLU A 52 20.31 -1.17 10.37
CA GLU A 52 20.41 -0.04 11.30
C GLU A 52 19.21 0.90 11.18
N HIS A 53 18.77 1.21 9.95
CA HIS A 53 17.60 2.04 9.71
C HIS A 53 16.32 1.46 10.32
N TYR A 54 16.14 0.14 10.27
CA TYR A 54 15.01 -0.54 10.91
C TYR A 54 15.12 -0.50 12.43
N GLN A 55 16.30 -0.77 12.98
CA GLN A 55 16.52 -0.70 14.42
C GLN A 55 16.28 0.72 14.95
N SER A 56 16.85 1.74 14.30
CA SER A 56 16.64 3.15 14.64
C SER A 56 15.17 3.55 14.52
N ALA A 57 14.47 3.11 13.47
CA ALA A 57 13.04 3.42 13.30
C ALA A 57 12.18 2.80 14.42
N LEU A 58 12.40 1.52 14.72
CA LEU A 58 11.65 0.77 15.75
C LEU A 58 11.95 1.25 17.17
N THR A 59 13.19 1.68 17.43
CA THR A 59 13.62 2.22 18.73
C THR A 59 13.45 3.73 18.85
N SER A 60 13.05 4.42 17.78
CA SER A 60 12.80 5.86 17.80
C SER A 60 11.69 6.19 18.80
N ARG A 61 11.92 7.26 19.58
CA ARG A 61 10.94 7.72 20.56
C ARG A 61 9.64 8.07 19.83
N GLY A 62 8.55 7.40 20.22
CA GLY A 62 7.22 7.65 19.67
C GLY A 62 6.78 6.70 18.55
N PHE A 63 7.64 5.84 17.99
CA PHE A 63 7.22 4.88 16.95
C PHE A 63 6.03 4.01 17.39
N SER A 64 6.10 3.44 18.60
CA SER A 64 5.01 2.64 19.19
C SER A 64 3.71 3.44 19.31
N ASN A 65 3.79 4.71 19.72
CA ASN A 65 2.62 5.58 19.85
C ASN A 65 2.00 5.89 18.49
N TYR A 66 2.81 6.23 17.48
CA TYR A 66 2.32 6.48 16.13
C TYR A 66 1.68 5.24 15.52
N PHE A 67 2.33 4.08 15.66
CA PHE A 67 1.81 2.81 15.21
C PHE A 67 0.46 2.49 15.87
N MET A 68 0.39 2.62 17.21
CA MET A 68 -0.84 2.33 17.94
C MET A 68 -1.98 3.29 17.59
N ASN A 69 -1.68 4.58 17.43
CA ASN A 69 -2.66 5.57 16.98
C ASN A 69 -3.24 5.20 15.61
N SER A 70 -2.40 4.82 14.65
CA SER A 70 -2.86 4.39 13.32
C SER A 70 -3.70 3.12 13.37
N VAL A 71 -3.30 2.14 14.20
CA VAL A 71 -4.08 0.91 14.39
C VAL A 71 -5.44 1.21 15.00
N ILE A 72 -5.51 2.01 16.06
CA ILE A 72 -6.77 2.38 16.71
C ILE A 72 -7.68 3.13 15.73
N VAL A 73 -7.16 4.16 15.06
CA VAL A 73 -7.95 4.97 14.13
C VAL A 73 -8.45 4.15 12.94
N SER A 74 -7.62 3.29 12.37
CA SER A 74 -8.01 2.44 11.24
C SER A 74 -9.05 1.40 11.64
N LEU A 75 -8.91 0.73 12.79
CA LEU A 75 -9.88 -0.25 13.28
C LEU A 75 -11.24 0.38 13.60
N ILE A 76 -11.23 1.52 14.31
CA ILE A 76 -12.47 2.25 14.61
C ILE A 76 -13.13 2.68 13.30
N SER A 77 -12.39 3.30 12.39
CA SER A 77 -12.94 3.77 11.12
C SER A 77 -13.49 2.60 10.28
N MET A 78 -12.80 1.47 10.24
CA MET A 78 -13.27 0.26 9.55
C MET A 78 -14.55 -0.29 10.18
N ALA A 79 -14.62 -0.40 11.50
CA ALA A 79 -15.79 -0.92 12.20
C ALA A 79 -17.03 -0.04 11.96
N PHE A 80 -16.86 1.28 12.06
CA PHE A 80 -17.93 2.24 11.77
C PHE A 80 -18.38 2.13 10.31
N ASN A 81 -17.44 2.15 9.35
CA ASN A 81 -17.78 1.97 7.94
C ASN A 81 -18.53 0.67 7.70
N LEU A 82 -18.08 -0.45 8.27
CA LEU A 82 -18.75 -1.73 8.09
C LEU A 82 -20.19 -1.69 8.60
N VAL A 83 -20.43 -1.15 9.79
CA VAL A 83 -21.78 -1.03 10.36
C VAL A 83 -22.65 -0.12 9.51
N PHE A 84 -22.20 1.10 9.20
CA PHE A 84 -23.03 2.07 8.48
C PHE A 84 -23.23 1.71 7.01
N CYS A 85 -22.18 1.27 6.32
CA CYS A 85 -22.29 0.87 4.91
C CYS A 85 -23.12 -0.40 4.74
N SER A 86 -23.04 -1.37 5.67
CA SER A 86 -23.89 -2.57 5.59
C SER A 86 -25.36 -2.25 5.83
N LEU A 87 -25.68 -1.41 6.82
CA LEU A 87 -27.04 -0.95 7.08
C LEU A 87 -27.60 -0.14 5.90
N ALA A 88 -26.81 0.80 5.37
CA ALA A 88 -27.20 1.57 4.20
C ALA A 88 -27.41 0.66 2.98
N GLY A 89 -26.47 -0.24 2.71
CA GLY A 89 -26.57 -1.21 1.62
C GLY A 89 -27.81 -2.10 1.75
N TYR A 90 -28.13 -2.56 2.97
CA TYR A 90 -29.35 -3.32 3.23
C TYR A 90 -30.62 -2.49 2.98
N ALA A 91 -30.66 -1.25 3.46
CA ALA A 91 -31.79 -0.35 3.25
C ALA A 91 -32.04 -0.10 1.76
N PHE A 92 -31.01 0.24 0.99
CA PHE A 92 -31.11 0.42 -0.46
C PHE A 92 -31.53 -0.87 -1.19
N ALA A 93 -31.03 -2.03 -0.77
CA ALA A 93 -31.32 -3.30 -1.44
C ALA A 93 -32.71 -3.89 -1.11
N ARG A 94 -33.25 -3.66 0.10
CA ARG A 94 -34.42 -4.39 0.61
C ARG A 94 -35.59 -3.52 1.06
N LEU A 95 -35.39 -2.24 1.37
CA LEU A 95 -36.47 -1.35 1.82
C LEU A 95 -36.93 -0.46 0.67
N ASP A 96 -38.21 -0.09 0.66
CA ASP A 96 -38.76 0.91 -0.25
C ASP A 96 -39.01 2.21 0.52
N PHE A 97 -38.30 3.27 0.15
CA PHE A 97 -38.36 4.58 0.78
C PHE A 97 -38.30 5.69 -0.28
N PRO A 98 -38.89 6.88 -0.02
CA PRO A 98 -38.86 7.98 -0.98
C PRO A 98 -37.40 8.41 -1.28
N LEU A 99 -37.11 8.72 -2.56
CA LEU A 99 -35.77 9.04 -3.11
C LEU A 99 -34.78 7.86 -3.27
N LYS A 100 -35.19 6.60 -3.08
CA LYS A 100 -34.34 5.41 -3.28
C LYS A 100 -33.61 5.33 -4.65
N ASN A 101 -34.23 5.80 -5.74
CA ASN A 101 -33.69 5.74 -7.11
C ASN A 101 -32.96 7.02 -7.57
N VAL A 102 -32.62 7.93 -6.64
CA VAL A 102 -31.83 9.14 -6.98
C VAL A 102 -30.33 8.84 -6.96
N LEU A 103 -29.92 7.84 -6.16
CA LEU A 103 -28.52 7.43 -5.98
C LEU A 103 -28.16 6.13 -6.72
N PHE A 104 -29.14 5.47 -7.35
CA PHE A 104 -29.00 4.24 -8.14
C PHE A 104 -29.95 4.26 -9.35
#